data_AF-A0A7Z9ZJB2-F1
#
_entry.id   AF-A0A7Z9ZJB2-F1
#
_cell.length_a   1.000
_cell.length_b   1.000
_cell.length_c   1.000
_cell.angle_alpha   90.00
_cell.angle_beta   90.00
_cell.angle_gamma   90.00
#
_symmetry.space_group_name_H-M   'P 1'
#
loop_
_entity.id
_entity.type
_entity.pdbx_description
1 polymer ?
#
loop_
_entity_poly.entity_id
_entity_poly.type
_entity_poly.pdbx_seq_one_letter_code
_entity_poly.pdbx_strand_id
1 'polypeptide(L)'
;MVKEAEPSRWQGGSFVMRALIFANGDLPDAATARRLAEKADLVIAADGGSQHALTLSITPHVVVGDLDSLEPPLRAKLAEAGTRFYPYPSEKDETDLELALLYAVEQGAEEILVLGALGKRIDQTLANLLLLAHPALAEVTVRIVAGHQEAFLIHGEGLVEGLPGDTVSLIPIGGDAHGVTAEGLKWPLAEETLRFGPARGVSNLLLGRKARVRVREGFLLCVVIHKSQNEEAER
;
A
#
# COMPACT_ATOMS: atom_id res chain seq x y z
N MET A 1 -31.91 31.85 -30.64
CA MET A 1 -31.42 30.54 -31.12
C MET A 1 -29.93 30.49 -30.83
N VAL A 2 -29.54 29.97 -29.68
CA VAL A 2 -28.16 29.72 -29.30
C VAL A 2 -28.01 28.20 -29.33
N LYS A 3 -27.13 27.69 -30.19
CA LYS A 3 -26.88 26.25 -30.31
C LYS A 3 -26.12 25.80 -29.07
N GLU A 4 -26.75 24.94 -28.27
CA GLU A 4 -26.10 24.14 -27.24
C GLU A 4 -25.09 23.20 -27.92
N ALA A 5 -23.84 23.26 -27.48
CA ALA A 5 -22.83 22.30 -27.85
C ALA A 5 -22.95 21.09 -26.91
N GLU A 6 -23.24 19.92 -27.49
CA GLU A 6 -23.27 18.65 -26.78
C GLU A 6 -21.88 18.30 -26.23
N PRO A 7 -21.77 17.76 -25.00
CA PRO A 7 -20.49 17.29 -24.50
C PRO A 7 -20.08 16.01 -25.22
N SER A 8 -18.90 16.06 -25.83
CA SER A 8 -18.25 14.93 -26.50
C SER A 8 -18.07 13.77 -25.54
N ARG A 9 -18.73 12.65 -25.82
CA ARG A 9 -18.49 11.36 -25.18
C ARG A 9 -17.09 10.85 -25.56
N TRP A 10 -16.13 10.98 -24.65
CA TRP A 10 -14.85 10.29 -24.78
C TRP A 10 -15.00 8.85 -24.28
N GLN A 11 -14.74 7.89 -25.19
CA GLN A 11 -14.46 6.49 -24.89
C GLN A 11 -12.93 6.33 -24.91
N GLY A 12 -12.33 5.91 -23.81
CA GLY A 12 -10.90 5.60 -23.71
C GLY A 12 -10.61 4.95 -22.37
N GLY A 13 -9.91 3.81 -22.37
CA GLY A 13 -9.67 3.01 -21.17
C GLY A 13 -9.06 3.83 -20.04
N SER A 14 -9.56 3.62 -18.82
CA SER A 14 -9.07 4.29 -17.60
C SER A 14 -7.57 4.05 -17.48
N PHE A 15 -6.77 5.10 -17.64
CA PHE A 15 -5.35 5.04 -17.34
C PHE A 15 -5.24 5.20 -15.82
N VAL A 16 -5.12 4.08 -15.10
CA VAL A 16 -4.97 4.08 -13.64
C VAL A 16 -3.55 4.53 -13.33
N MET A 17 -3.40 5.73 -12.76
CA MET A 17 -2.08 6.23 -12.36
C MET A 17 -1.58 5.47 -11.14
N ARG A 18 -0.42 4.82 -11.27
CA ARG A 18 0.22 4.06 -10.18
C ARG A 18 1.40 4.81 -9.58
N ALA A 19 1.35 5.05 -8.28
CA ALA A 19 2.47 5.52 -7.50
C ALA A 19 3.19 4.37 -6.77
N LEU A 20 4.51 4.43 -6.71
CA LEU A 20 5.36 3.59 -5.87
C LEU A 20 6.07 4.46 -4.83
N ILE A 21 5.87 4.16 -3.55
CA ILE A 21 6.49 4.88 -2.44
C ILE A 21 7.55 4.00 -1.80
N PHE A 22 8.76 4.51 -1.64
CA PHE A 22 9.81 3.93 -0.80
C PHE A 22 9.80 4.61 0.57
N ALA A 23 9.51 3.86 1.62
CA ALA A 23 9.66 4.27 3.01
C ALA A 23 10.98 3.74 3.62
N ASN A 24 11.31 4.13 4.85
CA ASN A 24 12.60 3.89 5.49
C ASN A 24 12.67 2.63 6.39
N GLY A 25 11.99 1.56 6.02
CA GLY A 25 11.97 0.27 6.72
C GLY A 25 12.78 -0.81 6.00
N ASP A 26 12.44 -2.07 6.24
CA ASP A 26 13.12 -3.22 5.63
C ASP A 26 12.64 -3.45 4.19
N LEU A 27 13.59 -3.61 3.26
CA LEU A 27 13.32 -3.89 1.85
C LEU A 27 13.88 -5.27 1.44
N PRO A 28 13.19 -6.37 1.77
CA PRO A 28 13.75 -7.72 1.62
C PRO A 28 13.83 -8.22 0.17
N ASP A 29 13.06 -7.65 -0.76
CA ASP A 29 13.00 -8.11 -2.15
C ASP A 29 13.32 -6.98 -3.15
N ALA A 30 14.61 -6.79 -3.38
CA ALA A 30 15.15 -5.83 -4.33
C ALA A 30 14.70 -6.08 -5.79
N ALA A 31 14.47 -7.33 -6.18
CA ALA A 31 14.09 -7.68 -7.55
C ALA A 31 12.63 -7.28 -7.83
N THR A 32 11.74 -7.57 -6.88
CA THR A 32 10.35 -7.10 -6.94
C THR A 32 10.27 -5.57 -6.89
N ALA A 33 11.05 -4.92 -6.02
CA ALA A 33 11.09 -3.46 -5.95
C ALA A 33 11.46 -2.81 -7.30
N ARG A 34 12.49 -3.31 -7.99
CA ARG A 34 12.87 -2.83 -9.34
C ARG A 34 11.75 -3.04 -10.37
N ARG A 35 11.16 -4.24 -10.41
CA ARG A 35 10.06 -4.56 -11.32
C ARG A 35 8.82 -3.69 -11.09
N LEU A 36 8.53 -3.34 -9.84
CA LEU A 36 7.43 -2.43 -9.51
C LEU A 36 7.74 -1.00 -9.93
N ALA A 37 8.98 -0.53 -9.73
CA ALA A 37 9.40 0.81 -10.12
C ALA A 37 9.35 1.03 -11.63
N GLU A 38 9.74 0.02 -12.44
CA GLU A 38 9.63 0.07 -13.90
C GLU A 38 8.19 0.23 -14.41
N LYS A 39 7.20 -0.14 -13.60
CA LYS A 39 5.77 -0.10 -13.94
C LYS A 39 5.03 1.05 -13.25
N ALA A 40 5.72 1.89 -12.48
CA ALA A 40 5.13 2.99 -11.76
C ALA A 40 5.20 4.27 -12.61
N ASP A 41 4.09 5.01 -12.66
CA ASP A 41 4.03 6.32 -13.33
C ASP A 41 4.66 7.41 -12.45
N LEU A 42 4.62 7.20 -11.13
CA LEU A 42 5.19 8.08 -10.13
C LEU A 42 5.98 7.28 -9.10
N VAL A 43 7.17 7.74 -8.76
CA VAL A 43 8.06 7.12 -7.76
C VAL A 43 8.41 8.17 -6.74
N ILE A 44 8.03 7.93 -5.49
CA ILE A 44 8.20 8.86 -4.37
C ILE A 44 9.11 8.17 -3.35
N ALA A 45 10.04 8.92 -2.77
CA ALA A 45 10.79 8.49 -1.61
C ALA A 45 10.39 9.33 -0.40
N ALA A 46 9.98 8.65 0.68
CA ALA A 46 9.71 9.28 1.98
C ALA A 46 11.01 9.33 2.78
N ASP A 47 11.60 10.52 2.88
CA ASP A 47 12.85 10.83 3.56
C ASP A 47 13.95 9.76 3.33
N GLY A 48 14.32 8.99 4.36
CA GLY A 48 15.34 7.94 4.27
C GLY A 48 15.03 6.81 3.29
N GLY A 49 13.78 6.66 2.85
CA GLY A 49 13.41 5.77 1.74
C GLY A 49 14.14 6.07 0.43
N SER A 50 14.70 7.27 0.29
CA SER A 50 15.56 7.66 -0.83
C SER A 50 16.77 6.73 -0.96
N GLN A 51 17.33 6.28 0.17
CA GLN A 51 18.49 5.38 0.18
C GLN A 51 18.17 4.02 -0.44
N HIS A 52 16.95 3.51 -0.22
CA HIS A 52 16.49 2.26 -0.85
C HIS A 52 16.41 2.40 -2.36
N ALA A 53 15.73 3.45 -2.84
CA ALA A 53 15.60 3.72 -4.27
C ALA A 53 16.98 3.81 -4.95
N LEU A 54 17.89 4.59 -4.35
CA LEU A 54 19.25 4.79 -4.87
C LEU A 54 20.10 3.53 -4.86
N THR A 55 20.02 2.71 -3.81
CA THR A 55 20.71 1.41 -3.74
C THR A 55 20.24 0.46 -4.85
N LEU A 56 19.01 0.64 -5.31
CA LEU A 56 18.44 -0.11 -6.42
C LEU A 56 18.70 0.52 -7.80
N SER A 57 19.45 1.63 -7.87
CA SER A 57 19.65 2.45 -9.06
C SER A 57 18.36 3.04 -9.64
N ILE A 58 17.39 3.31 -8.76
CA ILE A 58 16.12 3.97 -9.11
C ILE A 58 16.23 5.43 -8.68
N THR A 59 16.02 6.35 -9.63
CA THR A 59 15.90 7.77 -9.33
C THR A 59 14.45 8.10 -8.98
N PRO A 60 14.14 8.48 -7.73
CA PRO A 60 12.79 8.90 -7.39
C PRO A 60 12.44 10.19 -8.14
N HIS A 61 11.19 10.31 -8.56
CA HIS A 61 10.67 11.53 -9.16
C HIS A 61 10.52 12.64 -8.10
N VAL A 62 10.15 12.24 -6.88
CA VAL A 62 9.93 13.15 -5.76
C VAL A 62 10.53 12.57 -4.47
N VAL A 63 11.17 13.42 -3.68
CA VAL A 63 11.50 13.13 -2.28
C VAL A 63 10.65 14.02 -1.38
N VAL A 64 9.95 13.41 -0.42
CA VAL A 64 9.09 14.08 0.56
C VAL A 64 9.67 13.86 1.95
N GLY A 65 9.73 14.91 2.76
CA GLY A 65 10.20 14.86 4.16
C GLY A 65 11.02 16.10 4.54
N ASP A 66 11.68 16.05 5.69
CA ASP A 66 12.54 17.15 6.18
C ASP A 66 13.90 17.23 5.44
N LEU A 67 14.27 16.16 4.73
CA LEU A 67 15.49 16.01 3.93
C LEU A 67 16.79 15.98 4.75
N ASP A 68 16.71 15.87 6.08
CA ASP A 68 17.88 15.85 6.95
C ASP A 68 18.61 14.49 6.89
N SER A 69 17.94 13.44 6.43
CA SER A 69 18.55 12.13 6.19
C SER A 69 19.43 12.07 4.93
N LEU A 70 19.32 13.06 4.04
CA LEU A 70 20.03 13.10 2.76
C LEU A 70 21.32 13.90 2.87
N GLU A 71 22.46 13.23 2.72
CA GLU A 71 23.75 13.92 2.65
C GLU A 71 23.78 14.93 1.46
N PRO A 72 24.40 16.11 1.63
CA PRO A 72 24.42 17.15 0.58
C PRO A 72 24.89 16.68 -0.82
N PRO A 73 25.92 15.82 -0.95
CA PRO A 73 26.33 15.31 -2.26
C PRO A 73 25.25 14.43 -2.93
N LEU A 74 24.48 13.70 -2.15
CA LEU A 74 23.42 12.83 -2.64
C LEU A 74 22.22 13.64 -3.11
N ARG A 75 21.86 14.66 -2.33
CA ARG A 75 20.82 15.62 -2.69
C ARG A 75 21.14 16.34 -4.00
N ALA A 76 22.38 16.77 -4.19
CA ALA A 76 22.82 17.41 -5.43
C ALA A 76 22.67 16.47 -6.65
N LYS A 77 23.11 15.20 -6.52
CA LYS A 77 22.97 14.20 -7.60
C LYS A 77 21.51 13.94 -7.97
N LEU A 78 20.62 13.83 -6.97
CA LEU A 78 19.18 13.68 -7.18
C LEU A 78 18.58 14.90 -7.90
N ALA A 79 18.95 16.11 -7.48
CA ALA A 79 18.52 17.34 -8.14
C ALA A 79 18.96 17.40 -9.61
N GLU A 80 20.22 17.05 -9.90
CA GLU A 80 20.77 16.97 -11.26
C GLU A 80 20.05 15.92 -12.11
N ALA A 81 19.62 14.82 -11.50
CA ALA A 81 18.83 13.77 -12.14
C ALA A 81 17.35 14.12 -12.33
N GLY A 82 16.91 15.31 -11.90
CA GLY A 82 15.55 15.82 -12.08
C GLY A 82 14.58 15.49 -10.94
N THR A 83 15.06 14.93 -9.82
CA THR A 83 14.23 14.69 -8.63
C THR A 83 13.74 16.01 -8.04
N ARG A 84 12.44 16.10 -7.80
CA ARG A 84 11.83 17.24 -7.09
C ARG A 84 11.88 16.98 -5.59
N PHE A 85 12.17 18.03 -4.83
CA PHE A 85 12.13 17.98 -3.38
C PHE A 85 10.89 18.70 -2.89
N TYR A 86 10.08 18.01 -2.10
CA TYR A 86 8.92 18.56 -1.41
C TYR A 86 9.25 18.61 0.09
N PRO A 87 9.92 19.69 0.54
CA PRO A 87 10.22 19.85 1.96
C PRO A 87 8.92 20.13 2.70
N TYR A 88 8.61 19.30 3.69
CA TYR A 88 7.57 19.58 4.67
C TYR A 88 8.24 19.98 5.99
N PRO A 89 7.76 21.03 6.68
CA PRO A 89 8.35 21.44 7.95
C PRO A 89 8.24 20.31 8.99
N SER A 90 9.32 20.03 9.70
CA SER A 90 9.38 19.02 10.79
C SER A 90 8.49 19.37 12.00
N GLU A 91 7.95 20.60 12.06
CA GLU A 91 6.99 21.05 13.07
C GLU A 91 5.55 20.53 12.82
N LYS A 92 5.34 19.76 11.75
CA LYS A 92 4.07 19.12 11.45
C LYS A 92 3.92 17.77 12.15
N ASP A 93 2.68 17.43 12.49
CA ASP A 93 2.34 16.20 13.23
C ASP A 93 2.30 14.94 12.34
N GLU A 94 2.44 15.08 11.02
CA GLU A 94 2.40 13.95 10.07
C GLU A 94 3.77 13.29 9.87
N THR A 95 3.77 11.97 9.66
CA THR A 95 5.00 11.22 9.32
C THR A 95 5.40 11.39 7.85
N ASP A 96 6.66 11.14 7.48
CA ASP A 96 7.10 11.24 6.09
C ASP A 96 6.32 10.32 5.14
N LEU A 97 5.94 9.12 5.60
CA LEU A 97 5.13 8.19 4.80
C LEU A 97 3.71 8.73 4.60
N GLU A 98 3.11 9.32 5.64
CA GLU A 98 1.80 9.96 5.52
C GLU A 98 1.84 11.10 4.50
N LEU A 99 2.85 11.96 4.58
CA LEU A 99 3.04 13.04 3.61
C LEU A 99 3.24 12.51 2.18
N ALA A 100 4.01 11.43 2.00
CA ALA A 100 4.21 10.81 0.69
C ALA A 100 2.91 10.21 0.13
N LEU A 101 2.08 9.59 0.98
CA LEU A 101 0.76 9.08 0.60
C LEU A 101 -0.16 10.21 0.15
N LEU A 102 -0.27 11.27 0.96
CA LEU A 102 -1.09 12.44 0.63
C LEU A 102 -0.63 13.10 -0.67
N TYR A 103 0.69 13.24 -0.85
CA TYR A 103 1.26 13.75 -2.09
C TYR A 103 0.87 12.89 -3.30
N ALA A 104 0.94 11.56 -3.19
CA ALA A 104 0.53 10.67 -4.28
C ALA A 104 -0.95 10.85 -4.65
N VAL A 105 -1.84 10.98 -3.66
CA VAL A 105 -3.26 11.29 -3.88
C VAL A 105 -3.44 12.64 -4.57
N GLU A 106 -2.73 13.69 -4.13
CA GLU A 106 -2.76 15.00 -4.77
C GLU A 106 -2.30 14.98 -6.24
N GLN A 107 -1.38 14.08 -6.58
CA GLN A 107 -0.95 13.87 -7.98
C GLN A 107 -1.95 13.05 -8.81
N GLY A 108 -3.03 12.54 -8.21
CA GLY A 108 -4.05 11.76 -8.90
C GLY A 108 -3.76 10.26 -8.96
N ALA A 109 -2.94 9.72 -8.05
CA ALA A 109 -2.73 8.28 -7.95
C ALA A 109 -4.02 7.55 -7.56
N GLU A 110 -4.40 6.55 -8.36
CA GLU A 110 -5.53 5.65 -8.08
C GLU A 110 -5.06 4.34 -7.42
N GLU A 111 -3.79 4.00 -7.60
CA GLU A 111 -3.12 2.88 -6.95
C GLU A 111 -1.79 3.33 -6.35
N ILE A 112 -1.55 2.95 -5.09
CA ILE A 112 -0.31 3.25 -4.37
C ILE A 112 0.26 1.94 -3.82
N LEU A 113 1.50 1.64 -4.20
CA LEU A 113 2.28 0.56 -3.62
C LEU A 113 3.33 1.17 -2.69
N VAL A 114 3.40 0.68 -1.47
CA VAL A 114 4.37 1.15 -0.47
C VAL A 114 5.36 0.04 -0.15
N LEU A 115 6.65 0.32 -0.36
CA LEU A 115 7.77 -0.56 -0.05
C LEU A 115 8.53 -0.04 1.17
N GLY A 116 9.11 -0.93 1.96
CA GLY A 116 9.88 -0.53 3.13
C GLY A 116 9.03 0.13 4.23
N ALA A 117 7.72 -0.13 4.29
CA ALA A 117 6.87 0.41 5.36
C ALA A 117 6.86 -0.44 6.63
N LEU A 118 7.43 -1.65 6.60
CA LEU A 118 7.54 -2.52 7.78
C LEU A 118 9.00 -2.61 8.21
N GLY A 119 9.26 -2.89 9.48
CA GLY A 119 10.64 -3.13 9.94
C GLY A 119 10.76 -3.34 11.44
N LYS A 120 11.95 -3.07 11.97
CA LYS A 120 12.31 -3.36 13.37
C LYS A 120 11.52 -2.56 14.41
N ARG A 121 11.13 -1.33 14.07
CA ARG A 121 10.35 -0.45 14.95
C ARG A 121 8.86 -0.83 14.87
N ILE A 122 8.36 -1.48 15.92
CA ILE A 122 6.98 -1.95 15.99
C ILE A 122 6.00 -0.77 16.00
N ASP A 123 6.34 0.31 16.69
CA ASP A 123 5.56 1.56 16.72
C ASP A 123 5.37 2.14 15.31
N GLN A 124 6.44 2.20 14.52
CA GLN A 124 6.40 2.67 13.12
C GLN A 124 5.64 1.71 12.22
N THR A 125 5.87 0.39 12.38
CA THR A 125 5.12 -0.63 11.64
C THR A 125 3.61 -0.51 11.88
N LEU A 126 3.19 -0.35 13.13
CA LEU A 126 1.78 -0.16 13.46
C LEU A 126 1.23 1.15 12.90
N ALA A 127 1.97 2.26 13.05
CA ALA A 127 1.56 3.55 12.48
C ALA A 127 1.34 3.44 10.96
N ASN A 128 2.28 2.83 10.23
CA ASN A 128 2.19 2.67 8.78
C ASN A 128 1.00 1.80 8.34
N LEU A 129 0.68 0.74 9.10
CA LEU A 129 -0.52 -0.08 8.83
C LEU A 129 -1.82 0.70 9.09
N LEU A 130 -1.84 1.54 10.13
CA LEU A 130 -3.00 2.37 10.45
C LEU A 130 -3.24 3.48 9.41
N LEU A 131 -2.18 3.97 8.76
CA LEU A 131 -2.31 4.94 7.65
C LEU A 131 -3.18 4.42 6.51
N LEU A 132 -3.29 3.10 6.31
CA LEU A 132 -4.18 2.53 5.30
C LEU A 132 -5.65 2.92 5.51
N ALA A 133 -6.05 3.25 6.74
CA ALA A 133 -7.39 3.75 7.10
C ALA A 133 -7.50 5.28 7.07
N HIS A 134 -6.48 5.99 6.59
CA HIS A 134 -6.52 7.45 6.49
C HIS A 134 -7.64 7.90 5.52
N PRO A 135 -8.52 8.85 5.89
CA PRO A 135 -9.68 9.22 5.08
C PRO A 135 -9.36 9.68 3.65
N ALA A 136 -8.21 10.33 3.45
CA ALA A 136 -7.77 10.75 2.11
C ALA A 136 -7.46 9.58 1.16
N LEU A 137 -7.33 8.36 1.67
CA LEU A 137 -7.06 7.15 0.88
C LEU A 137 -8.33 6.36 0.55
N ALA A 138 -9.51 6.82 0.97
CA ALA A 138 -10.76 6.05 0.87
C ALA A 138 -11.10 5.60 -0.57
N GLU A 139 -10.74 6.41 -1.57
CA GLU A 139 -10.99 6.13 -3.00
C GLU A 139 -9.73 5.62 -3.74
N VAL A 140 -8.67 5.28 -3.01
CA VAL A 140 -7.37 4.89 -3.57
C VAL A 140 -7.00 3.48 -3.13
N THR A 141 -6.55 2.65 -4.08
CA THR A 141 -6.08 1.31 -3.75
C THR A 141 -4.67 1.39 -3.18
N VAL A 142 -4.50 1.20 -1.87
CA VAL A 142 -3.19 1.25 -1.21
C VAL A 142 -2.78 -0.13 -0.71
N ARG A 143 -1.57 -0.57 -1.07
CA ARG A 143 -0.97 -1.82 -0.57
C ARG A 143 0.42 -1.55 -0.02
N ILE A 144 0.67 -2.02 1.20
CA ILE A 144 2.02 -2.17 1.74
C ILE A 144 2.53 -3.53 1.28
N VAL A 145 3.68 -3.57 0.59
CA VAL A 145 4.30 -4.80 0.09
C VAL A 145 5.65 -5.00 0.78
N ALA A 146 5.83 -6.17 1.38
CA ALA A 146 7.02 -6.50 2.18
C ALA A 146 7.46 -7.95 1.93
N GLY A 147 8.23 -8.17 0.87
CA GLY A 147 8.69 -9.51 0.49
C GLY A 147 7.54 -10.37 -0.02
N HIS A 148 7.26 -11.48 0.66
CA HIS A 148 6.21 -12.42 0.29
C HIS A 148 4.86 -12.12 0.96
N GLN A 149 4.71 -10.95 1.57
CA GLN A 149 3.46 -10.55 2.20
C GLN A 149 3.06 -9.14 1.79
N GLU A 150 1.77 -8.89 1.89
CA GLU A 150 1.16 -7.60 1.61
C GLU A 150 0.02 -7.32 2.58
N ALA A 151 -0.20 -6.03 2.85
CA ALA A 151 -1.26 -5.54 3.70
C ALA A 151 -2.03 -4.43 3.00
N PHE A 152 -3.36 -4.47 3.09
CA PHE A 152 -4.26 -3.47 2.51
C PHE A 152 -5.56 -3.40 3.32
N LEU A 153 -6.27 -2.29 3.19
CA LEU A 153 -7.56 -2.11 3.85
C LEU A 153 -8.71 -2.64 3.00
N ILE A 154 -9.70 -3.23 3.64
CA ILE A 154 -10.99 -3.54 3.05
C ILE A 154 -12.07 -2.74 3.79
N HIS A 155 -12.78 -1.90 3.02
CA HIS A 155 -13.97 -1.17 3.41
C HIS A 155 -15.07 -1.47 2.39
N GLY A 156 -16.25 -1.91 2.84
CA GLY A 156 -17.31 -2.36 1.94
C GLY A 156 -17.00 -3.73 1.33
N GLU A 157 -16.28 -3.77 0.22
CA GLU A 157 -15.94 -5.01 -0.49
C GLU A 157 -14.50 -4.99 -1.02
N GLY A 158 -13.83 -6.14 -0.91
CA GLY A 158 -12.46 -6.32 -1.39
C GLY A 158 -12.26 -7.70 -2.00
N LEU A 159 -11.41 -7.75 -3.02
CA LEU A 159 -10.92 -8.98 -3.63
C LEU A 159 -9.54 -9.29 -3.07
N VAL A 160 -9.38 -10.51 -2.54
CA VAL A 160 -8.09 -11.05 -2.11
C VAL A 160 -7.60 -11.96 -3.21
N GLU A 161 -6.42 -11.69 -3.78
CA GLU A 161 -5.81 -12.52 -4.83
C GLU A 161 -4.55 -13.19 -4.30
N GLY A 162 -4.28 -14.40 -4.81
CA GLY A 162 -3.11 -15.18 -4.40
C GLY A 162 -3.12 -16.58 -5.00
N LEU A 163 -2.40 -17.49 -4.38
CA LEU A 163 -2.40 -18.92 -4.71
C LEU A 163 -3.17 -19.72 -3.66
N PRO A 164 -3.78 -20.86 -4.05
CA PRO A 164 -4.33 -21.79 -3.07
C PRO A 164 -3.30 -22.15 -2.01
N GLY A 165 -3.68 -22.02 -0.74
CA GLY A 165 -2.80 -22.26 0.40
C GLY A 165 -2.03 -21.04 0.91
N ASP A 166 -2.09 -19.90 0.24
CA ASP A 166 -1.64 -18.62 0.82
C ASP A 166 -2.46 -18.29 2.07
N THR A 167 -1.82 -17.64 3.03
CA THR A 167 -2.47 -17.29 4.29
C THR A 167 -3.13 -15.93 4.18
N VAL A 168 -4.38 -15.82 4.64
CA VAL A 168 -5.16 -14.58 4.67
C VAL A 168 -5.60 -14.30 6.10
N SER A 169 -5.29 -13.11 6.61
CA SER A 169 -5.74 -12.64 7.91
C SER A 169 -6.62 -11.43 7.74
N LEU A 170 -7.81 -11.45 8.35
CA LEU A 170 -8.76 -10.34 8.39
C LEU A 170 -8.81 -9.81 9.82
N ILE A 171 -8.23 -8.63 10.04
CA ILE A 171 -8.06 -8.04 11.37
C ILE A 171 -8.91 -6.77 11.43
N PRO A 172 -9.93 -6.69 12.32
CA PRO A 172 -10.69 -5.46 12.49
C PRO A 172 -9.78 -4.35 13.05
N ILE A 173 -9.85 -3.16 12.46
CA ILE A 173 -9.13 -1.97 12.93
C ILE A 173 -10.09 -0.78 13.07
N GLY A 174 -9.80 0.13 13.99
CA GLY A 174 -10.66 1.29 14.27
C GLY A 174 -11.98 0.97 15.01
N GLY A 175 -12.21 -0.30 15.37
CA GLY A 175 -13.42 -0.77 16.03
C GLY A 175 -13.78 -2.18 15.59
N ASP A 176 -14.98 -2.64 15.96
CA ASP A 176 -15.53 -3.91 15.47
C ASP A 176 -15.87 -3.82 13.97
N ALA A 177 -15.71 -4.94 13.26
CA ALA A 177 -16.17 -5.08 11.88
C ALA A 177 -17.44 -5.93 11.86
N HIS A 178 -18.55 -5.37 11.37
CA HIS A 178 -19.88 -5.99 11.39
C HIS A 178 -20.33 -6.46 10.01
N GLY A 179 -21.03 -7.60 9.97
CA GLY A 179 -21.53 -8.18 8.73
C GLY A 179 -20.40 -8.63 7.81
N VAL A 180 -19.37 -9.25 8.37
CA VAL A 180 -18.22 -9.76 7.63
C VAL A 180 -18.61 -11.06 6.95
N THR A 181 -18.49 -11.09 5.63
CA THR A 181 -18.67 -12.28 4.80
C THR A 181 -17.38 -12.52 4.03
N ALA A 182 -16.89 -13.77 4.05
CA ALA A 182 -15.66 -14.14 3.37
C ALA A 182 -15.84 -15.48 2.66
N GLU A 183 -15.75 -15.45 1.33
CA GLU A 183 -15.94 -16.59 0.44
C GLU A 183 -14.62 -16.95 -0.27
N GLY A 184 -14.41 -18.24 -0.57
CA GLY A 184 -13.16 -18.72 -1.17
C GLY A 184 -12.01 -18.92 -0.18
N LEU A 185 -12.30 -18.84 1.11
CA LEU A 185 -11.39 -19.14 2.21
C LEU A 185 -11.74 -20.47 2.89
N LYS A 186 -10.74 -21.13 3.49
CA LYS A 186 -10.91 -22.42 4.18
C LYS A 186 -11.89 -22.35 5.35
N TRP A 187 -11.84 -21.27 6.11
CA TRP A 187 -12.82 -20.96 7.17
C TRP A 187 -13.66 -19.76 6.72
N PRO A 188 -14.75 -19.98 5.96
CA PRO A 188 -15.58 -18.88 5.47
C PRO A 188 -16.25 -18.15 6.63
N LEU A 189 -16.60 -16.88 6.40
CA LEU A 189 -17.41 -16.07 7.31
C LEU A 189 -18.74 -15.76 6.62
N ALA A 190 -19.83 -15.74 7.38
CA ALA A 190 -21.17 -15.44 6.87
C ALA A 190 -21.88 -14.43 7.79
N GLU A 191 -21.89 -13.16 7.39
CA GLU A 191 -22.52 -12.05 8.12
C GLU A 191 -22.09 -11.95 9.61
N GLU A 192 -20.83 -12.29 9.89
CA GLU A 192 -20.31 -12.36 11.25
C GLU A 192 -19.82 -11.01 11.77
N THR A 193 -19.55 -10.93 13.07
CA THR A 193 -18.81 -9.79 13.64
C THR A 193 -17.41 -10.23 14.03
N LEU A 194 -16.39 -9.58 13.47
CA LEU A 194 -15.03 -9.66 13.96
C LEU A 194 -14.83 -8.54 14.97
N ARG A 195 -14.66 -8.92 16.25
CA ARG A 195 -14.51 -7.98 17.36
C ARG A 195 -13.07 -7.47 17.43
N PHE A 196 -12.90 -6.18 17.71
CA PHE A 196 -11.59 -5.61 18.01
C PHE A 196 -11.03 -6.17 19.31
N GLY A 197 -9.78 -6.63 19.30
CA GLY A 197 -9.11 -7.26 20.45
C GLY A 197 -8.95 -8.78 20.32
N PRO A 198 -10.04 -9.56 20.18
CA PRO A 198 -9.93 -10.99 19.87
C PRO A 198 -9.28 -11.26 18.50
N ALA A 199 -8.29 -12.16 18.45
CA ALA A 199 -7.57 -12.48 17.21
C ALA A 199 -8.32 -13.44 16.26
N ARG A 200 -9.65 -13.38 16.22
CA ARG A 200 -10.48 -14.19 15.31
C ARG A 200 -10.37 -13.61 13.91
N GLY A 201 -10.11 -14.45 12.91
CA GLY A 201 -9.96 -14.04 11.51
C GLY A 201 -8.51 -14.08 10.99
N VAL A 202 -7.54 -14.33 11.88
CA VAL A 202 -6.12 -14.51 11.55
C VAL A 202 -5.86 -15.94 11.03
N SER A 203 -4.91 -16.07 10.11
CA SER A 203 -4.39 -17.34 9.60
C SER A 203 -5.40 -18.21 8.85
N ASN A 204 -6.29 -17.60 8.06
CA ASN A 204 -7.14 -18.32 7.12
C ASN A 204 -6.33 -18.75 5.88
N LEU A 205 -6.91 -19.58 5.01
CA LEU A 205 -6.22 -20.05 3.80
C LEU A 205 -7.07 -19.81 2.55
N LEU A 206 -6.44 -19.30 1.49
CA LEU A 206 -7.06 -19.26 0.17
C LEU A 206 -7.32 -20.68 -0.34
N LEU A 207 -8.54 -20.95 -0.80
CA LEU A 207 -8.88 -22.23 -1.45
C LEU A 207 -8.66 -22.18 -2.97
N GLY A 208 -8.69 -20.98 -3.54
CA GLY A 208 -8.52 -20.72 -4.97
C GLY A 208 -7.55 -19.57 -5.21
N ARG A 209 -7.58 -19.01 -6.42
CA ARG A 209 -6.78 -17.82 -6.75
C ARG A 209 -7.36 -16.50 -6.22
N LYS A 210 -8.61 -16.55 -5.77
CA LYS A 210 -9.39 -15.38 -5.36
C LYS A 210 -10.29 -15.73 -4.18
N ALA A 211 -10.41 -14.81 -3.24
CA ALA A 211 -11.45 -14.79 -2.22
C ALA A 211 -12.15 -13.44 -2.23
N ARG A 212 -13.46 -13.44 -1.96
CA ARG A 212 -14.28 -12.23 -1.86
C ARG A 212 -14.52 -11.95 -0.38
N VAL A 213 -14.20 -10.75 0.06
CA VAL A 213 -14.43 -10.31 1.44
C VAL A 213 -15.32 -9.08 1.40
N ARG A 214 -16.38 -9.10 2.19
CA ARG A 214 -17.31 -7.97 2.36
C ARG A 214 -17.44 -7.64 3.84
N VAL A 215 -17.53 -6.36 4.16
CA VAL A 215 -17.80 -5.83 5.49
C VAL A 215 -18.87 -4.74 5.35
N ARG A 216 -19.95 -4.80 6.13
CA ARG A 216 -21.02 -3.79 6.06
C ARG A 216 -20.65 -2.51 6.79
N GLU A 217 -19.98 -2.64 7.93
CA GLU A 217 -19.58 -1.53 8.78
C GLU A 217 -18.24 -1.84 9.44
N GLY A 218 -17.38 -0.82 9.53
CA GLY A 218 -16.01 -0.94 10.04
C GLY A 218 -14.98 -1.20 8.95
N PHE A 219 -13.75 -1.47 9.38
CA PHE A 219 -12.60 -1.70 8.51
C PHE A 219 -11.92 -3.02 8.83
N LEU A 220 -11.44 -3.70 7.80
CA LEU A 220 -10.60 -4.88 7.93
C LEU A 220 -9.22 -4.58 7.35
N LEU A 221 -8.19 -4.66 8.18
CA LEU A 221 -6.83 -4.84 7.68
C LEU A 221 -6.72 -6.28 7.16
N CYS A 222 -6.55 -6.42 5.85
CA CYS A 222 -6.30 -7.69 5.20
C CYS A 222 -4.80 -7.87 5.02
N VAL A 223 -4.24 -8.95 5.58
CA VAL A 223 -2.84 -9.35 5.38
C VAL A 223 -2.81 -10.66 4.62
N VAL A 224 -2.08 -10.69 3.52
CA VAL A 224 -1.83 -11.90 2.72
C VAL A 224 -0.37 -12.27 2.86
N ILE A 225 -0.11 -13.54 3.18
CA ILE A 225 1.24 -14.12 3.21
C ILE A 225 1.26 -15.19 2.12
N HIS A 226 2.03 -14.92 1.07
CA HIS A 226 2.22 -15.83 -0.04
C HIS A 226 3.18 -16.95 0.36
N LYS A 227 2.78 -18.19 0.10
CA LYS A 227 3.69 -19.32 0.31
C LYS A 227 4.89 -19.19 -0.60
N SER A 228 6.08 -19.39 -0.03
CA SER A 228 7.28 -19.56 -0.85
C SER A 228 7.17 -20.89 -1.60
N GLN A 229 7.51 -20.90 -2.90
CA GLN A 229 7.49 -22.14 -3.70
C GLN A 229 8.49 -23.21 -3.21
N ASN A 230 9.35 -22.89 -2.23
CA ASN A 230 10.30 -23.83 -1.65
C ASN A 230 9.70 -24.72 -0.55
N GLU A 231 8.54 -24.41 0.01
CA GLU A 231 7.93 -25.23 1.08
C GLU A 231 7.22 -26.50 0.58
N GLU A 232 6.93 -26.59 -0.73
CA GLU A 232 6.35 -27.81 -1.34
C GLU A 232 7.40 -28.91 -1.56
N ALA A 233 8.70 -28.60 -1.53
CA ALA A 233 9.77 -29.59 -1.69
C ALA A 233 10.12 -30.35 -0.39
N GLU A 234 9.58 -29.92 0.76
CA GLU A 234 9.92 -30.47 2.09
C GLU A 234 8.73 -31.15 2.79
N ARG A 235 7.64 -31.45 2.08
CA ARG A 235 6.51 -32.27 2.57
C ARG A 235 6.25 -33.46 1.68
#